data_AF-A0A7D9LBN2-F1
#
_entry.id   AF-A0A7D9LBN2-F1
#
_cell.length_a   1.000
_cell.length_b   1.000
_cell.length_c   1.000
_cell.angle_alpha   90.00
_cell.angle_beta   90.00
_cell.angle_gamma   90.00
#
_symmetry.space_group_name_H-M   'P 1'
#
loop_
_entity.id
_entity.type
_entity.pdbx_description
1 polymer ?
#
loop_
_entity_poly.entity_id
_entity_poly.type
_entity_poly.pdbx_seq_one_letter_code
_entity_poly.pdbx_strand_id
1 'polypeptide(L)'
;MALFSVFKLLFVYLLLFVIPGKANIQQHSNRIERWAEQLSFEVNNVLEKNFGLTKFQSLIDQALYQRISSQGSELLNNISIAVDEKLQDVLRTLISNKVLLETELILKDRPFRTVNCCDRRGKLRYDASFRSNVDRNSSCVLPPRGNSYLTSRLEENYKRNVLTSKAIKWQYFGSNNGSYHQYPRSEHRCAKEEIFDPRLR
;
A
#
# COMPACT_ATOMS: atom_id res chain seq x y z
N MET A 1 -49.95 -13.42 -77.27
CA MET A 1 -48.52 -13.61 -77.61
C MET A 1 -47.69 -12.32 -77.59
N ALA A 2 -48.26 -11.13 -77.27
CA ALA A 2 -47.52 -9.85 -77.22
C ALA A 2 -47.02 -9.45 -75.80
N LEU A 3 -47.71 -9.85 -74.72
CA LEU A 3 -47.34 -9.48 -73.35
C LEU A 3 -46.00 -10.05 -72.87
N PHE A 4 -45.64 -11.25 -73.32
CA PHE A 4 -44.41 -11.94 -72.91
C PHE A 4 -43.13 -11.30 -73.49
N SER A 5 -43.24 -10.57 -74.61
CA SER A 5 -42.10 -9.91 -75.24
C SER A 5 -41.74 -8.59 -74.54
N VAL A 6 -42.75 -7.83 -74.14
CA VAL A 6 -42.60 -6.56 -73.42
C VAL A 6 -41.98 -6.77 -72.03
N PHE A 7 -42.38 -7.85 -71.33
CA PHE A 7 -41.84 -8.18 -70.01
C PHE A 7 -40.35 -8.57 -70.05
N LYS A 8 -39.92 -9.29 -71.09
CA LYS A 8 -38.50 -9.64 -71.29
C LYS A 8 -37.66 -8.40 -71.62
N LEU A 9 -38.18 -7.49 -72.44
CA LEU A 9 -37.50 -6.23 -72.76
C LEU A 9 -37.36 -5.33 -71.52
N LEU A 10 -38.40 -5.19 -70.70
CA LEU A 10 -38.36 -4.45 -69.43
C LEU A 10 -37.39 -5.06 -68.42
N PHE A 11 -37.35 -6.39 -68.31
CA PHE A 11 -36.44 -7.09 -67.40
C PHE A 11 -34.97 -6.93 -67.81
N VAL A 12 -34.67 -6.96 -69.11
CA VAL A 12 -33.33 -6.69 -69.65
C VAL A 12 -32.95 -5.21 -69.46
N TYR A 13 -33.89 -4.28 -69.64
CA TYR A 13 -33.65 -2.85 -69.38
C TYR A 13 -33.36 -2.57 -67.89
N LEU A 14 -34.09 -3.23 -66.98
CA LEU A 14 -33.86 -3.17 -65.54
C LEU A 14 -32.49 -3.77 -65.14
N LEU A 15 -32.08 -4.89 -65.74
CA LEU A 15 -30.76 -5.48 -65.51
C LEU A 15 -29.62 -4.58 -66.01
N LEU A 16 -29.81 -3.89 -67.15
CA LEU A 16 -28.83 -2.94 -67.68
C LEU A 16 -28.68 -1.68 -66.81
N PHE A 17 -29.73 -1.24 -66.11
CA PHE A 17 -29.68 -0.11 -65.17
C PHE A 17 -29.10 -0.46 -63.79
N VAL A 18 -29.07 -1.74 -63.38
CA VAL A 18 -28.49 -2.18 -62.09
C VAL A 18 -26.95 -2.34 -62.15
N ILE A 19 -26.39 -2.59 -63.33
CA ILE A 19 -24.94 -2.77 -63.54
C ILE A 19 -24.11 -1.50 -63.28
N PRO A 20 -24.50 -0.26 -63.68
CA PRO A 20 -23.72 0.93 -63.39
C PRO A 20 -23.60 1.23 -61.88
N GLY A 21 -24.53 0.75 -61.05
CA GLY A 21 -24.47 0.88 -59.59
C GLY A 21 -23.35 0.05 -58.97
N LYS A 22 -23.13 -1.20 -59.43
CA LYS A 22 -22.10 -2.09 -58.87
C LYS A 22 -20.67 -1.64 -59.21
N ALA A 23 -20.43 -1.20 -60.45
CA ALA A 23 -19.12 -0.67 -60.84
C ALA A 23 -18.76 0.59 -60.05
N ASN A 24 -19.74 1.48 -59.84
CA ASN A 24 -19.56 2.70 -59.07
C ASN A 24 -19.32 2.41 -57.57
N ILE A 25 -20.06 1.45 -56.98
CA ILE A 25 -19.85 1.00 -55.59
C ILE A 25 -18.47 0.34 -55.40
N GLN A 26 -18.03 -0.52 -56.31
CA GLN A 26 -16.71 -1.16 -56.25
C GLN A 26 -15.59 -0.11 -56.35
N GLN A 27 -15.73 0.85 -57.27
CA GLN A 27 -14.77 1.94 -57.45
C GLN A 27 -14.71 2.85 -56.21
N HIS A 28 -15.85 3.13 -55.58
CA HIS A 28 -15.91 3.87 -54.32
C HIS A 28 -15.30 3.10 -53.15
N SER A 29 -15.56 1.79 -53.03
CA SER A 29 -14.95 0.92 -52.01
C SER A 29 -13.43 0.90 -52.13
N ASN A 30 -12.91 0.65 -53.33
CA ASN A 30 -11.47 0.63 -53.61
C ASN A 30 -10.80 2.01 -53.37
N ARG A 31 -11.57 3.10 -53.41
CA ARG A 31 -11.08 4.44 -53.08
C ARG A 31 -11.02 4.64 -51.58
N ILE A 32 -12.04 4.20 -50.84
CA ILE A 32 -12.09 4.28 -49.37
C ILE A 32 -10.97 3.42 -48.76
N GLU A 33 -10.76 2.21 -49.25
CA GLU A 33 -9.67 1.33 -48.78
C GLU A 33 -8.30 1.98 -48.96
N ARG A 34 -7.99 2.51 -50.16
CA ARG A 34 -6.73 3.23 -50.40
C ARG A 34 -6.54 4.44 -49.50
N TRP A 35 -7.61 5.19 -49.24
CA TRP A 35 -7.56 6.33 -48.31
C TRP A 35 -7.32 5.88 -46.87
N ALA A 36 -7.93 4.76 -46.44
CA ALA A 36 -7.71 4.19 -45.12
C ALA A 36 -6.27 3.70 -44.95
N GLU A 37 -5.71 3.06 -45.97
CA GLU A 37 -4.29 2.64 -46.00
C GLU A 37 -3.34 3.85 -45.90
N GLN A 38 -3.58 4.89 -46.71
CA GLN A 38 -2.78 6.12 -46.67
C GLN A 38 -2.88 6.82 -45.32
N LEU A 39 -4.08 6.94 -44.75
CA LEU A 39 -4.28 7.56 -43.45
C LEU A 39 -3.56 6.76 -42.34
N SER A 40 -3.68 5.43 -42.36
CA SER A 40 -2.97 4.56 -41.42
C SER A 40 -1.45 4.74 -41.54
N PHE A 41 -0.91 4.82 -42.76
CA PHE A 41 0.50 5.06 -43.00
C PHE A 41 0.96 6.41 -42.46
N GLU A 42 0.24 7.50 -42.75
CA GLU A 42 0.58 8.84 -42.28
C GLU A 42 0.46 8.97 -40.76
N VAL A 43 -0.58 8.39 -40.15
CA VAL A 43 -0.74 8.37 -38.70
C VAL A 43 0.41 7.61 -38.04
N ASN A 44 0.77 6.43 -38.54
CA ASN A 44 1.91 5.68 -38.03
C ASN A 44 3.23 6.45 -38.17
N ASN A 45 3.45 7.14 -39.29
CA ASN A 45 4.63 7.97 -39.49
C ASN A 45 4.68 9.15 -38.52
N VAL A 46 3.54 9.82 -38.28
CA VAL A 46 3.46 10.91 -37.31
C VAL A 46 3.72 10.38 -35.90
N LEU A 47 3.13 9.23 -35.54
CA LEU A 47 3.36 8.59 -34.25
C LEU A 47 4.83 8.20 -34.07
N GLU A 48 5.46 7.57 -35.07
CA GLU A 48 6.87 7.18 -34.99
C GLU A 48 7.80 8.40 -34.99
N LYS A 49 7.52 9.44 -35.78
CA LYS A 49 8.34 10.67 -35.79
C LYS A 49 8.28 11.43 -34.46
N ASN A 50 7.13 11.46 -33.80
CA ASN A 50 6.95 12.23 -32.57
C ASN A 50 7.28 11.43 -31.31
N PHE A 51 6.89 10.16 -31.26
CA PHE A 51 7.09 9.31 -30.08
C PHE A 51 8.31 8.40 -30.20
N GLY A 52 8.82 8.15 -31.40
CA GLY A 52 9.99 7.32 -31.63
C GLY A 52 9.85 5.93 -31.03
N LEU A 53 8.66 5.32 -31.11
CA LEU A 53 8.35 4.06 -30.44
C LEU A 53 9.32 2.94 -30.85
N THR A 54 9.64 2.87 -32.14
CA THR A 54 10.59 1.88 -32.67
C THR A 54 11.99 2.17 -32.18
N LYS A 55 12.40 3.44 -32.16
CA LYS A 55 13.69 3.85 -31.60
C LYS A 55 13.79 3.56 -30.10
N PHE A 56 12.73 3.83 -29.34
CA PHE A 56 12.66 3.56 -27.90
C PHE A 56 12.70 2.06 -27.61
N GLN A 57 11.90 1.26 -28.31
CA GLN A 57 11.92 -0.20 -28.20
C GLN A 57 13.31 -0.75 -28.54
N SER A 58 13.95 -0.26 -29.61
CA SER A 58 15.30 -0.65 -29.99
C SER A 58 16.34 -0.33 -28.90
N LEU A 59 16.22 0.84 -28.24
CA LEU A 59 17.09 1.21 -27.13
C LEU A 59 16.85 0.34 -25.89
N ILE A 60 15.59 -0.06 -25.62
CA ILE A 60 15.25 -1.00 -24.55
C ILE A 60 15.80 -2.40 -24.85
N ASP A 61 15.66 -2.88 -26.09
CA ASP A 61 16.14 -4.20 -26.50
C ASP A 61 17.67 -4.30 -26.50
N GLN A 62 18.36 -3.18 -26.77
CA GLN A 62 19.82 -3.08 -26.69
C GLN A 62 20.33 -2.81 -25.27
N ALA A 63 19.48 -2.37 -24.35
CA ALA A 63 19.88 -2.13 -22.98
C ALA A 63 20.27 -3.46 -22.33
N LEU A 64 21.41 -3.47 -21.63
CA LEU A 64 21.80 -4.59 -20.79
C LEU A 64 20.92 -4.60 -19.54
N TYR A 65 19.73 -5.20 -19.65
CA TYR A 65 18.87 -5.46 -18.52
C TYR A 65 18.72 -6.97 -18.31
N GLN A 66 18.69 -7.37 -17.04
CA GLN A 66 18.32 -8.74 -16.69
C GLN A 66 16.82 -8.77 -16.46
N ARG A 67 16.09 -9.56 -17.27
CA ARG A 67 14.69 -9.85 -16.99
C ARG A 67 14.62 -10.78 -15.79
N ILE A 68 14.35 -10.22 -14.62
CA ILE A 68 14.09 -11.02 -13.41
C ILE A 68 12.65 -11.52 -13.53
N SER A 69 12.46 -12.78 -13.94
CA SER A 69 11.16 -13.43 -13.79
C SER A 69 10.97 -13.75 -12.31
N SER A 70 10.20 -12.93 -11.60
CA SER A 70 9.85 -13.24 -10.21
C SER A 70 8.96 -14.49 -10.21
N GLN A 71 9.48 -15.62 -9.72
CA GLN A 71 8.62 -16.76 -9.43
C GLN A 71 7.67 -16.33 -8.31
N GLY A 72 6.39 -16.12 -8.66
CA GLY A 72 5.40 -15.57 -7.71
C GLY A 72 5.28 -16.40 -6.43
N SER A 73 5.44 -17.73 -6.54
CA SER A 73 5.47 -18.65 -5.40
C SER A 73 6.64 -18.38 -4.44
N GLU A 74 7.84 -18.14 -4.97
CA GLU A 74 9.03 -17.83 -4.17
C GLU A 74 8.87 -16.49 -3.44
N LEU A 75 8.35 -15.47 -4.13
CA LEU A 75 8.07 -14.18 -3.52
C LEU A 75 7.03 -14.32 -2.38
N LEU A 76 5.95 -15.05 -2.61
CA LEU A 76 4.93 -15.31 -1.59
C LEU A 76 5.49 -16.09 -0.40
N ASN A 77 6.36 -17.07 -0.65
CA ASN A 77 7.03 -17.83 0.40
C ASN A 77 7.94 -16.92 1.24
N ASN A 78 8.75 -16.08 0.60
CA ASN A 78 9.63 -15.14 1.28
C ASN A 78 8.86 -14.11 2.12
N ILE A 79 7.72 -13.61 1.61
CA ILE A 79 6.82 -12.75 2.37
C ILE A 79 6.25 -13.49 3.58
N SER A 80 5.81 -14.74 3.39
CA SER A 80 5.25 -15.56 4.46
C SER A 80 6.26 -15.79 5.59
N ILE A 81 7.50 -16.13 5.24
CA ILE A 81 8.61 -16.30 6.19
C ILE A 81 8.86 -14.98 6.93
N ALA A 82 8.99 -13.86 6.22
CA ALA A 82 9.27 -12.57 6.85
C ALA A 82 8.13 -12.09 7.78
N VAL A 83 6.88 -12.40 7.45
CA VAL A 83 5.73 -12.12 8.32
C VAL A 83 5.75 -13.01 9.55
N ASP A 84 6.01 -14.31 9.40
CA ASP A 84 6.09 -15.26 10.51
C ASP A 84 7.19 -14.85 11.50
N GLU A 85 8.41 -14.58 11.00
CA GLU A 85 9.53 -14.10 11.83
C GLU A 85 9.16 -12.85 12.62
N LYS A 86 8.46 -11.90 11.97
CA LYS A 86 8.00 -10.66 12.61
C LYS A 86 6.99 -10.93 13.71
N LEU A 87 6.03 -11.84 13.49
CA LEU A 87 5.02 -12.21 14.48
C LEU A 87 5.64 -12.96 15.67
N GLN A 88 6.57 -13.88 15.40
CA GLN A 88 7.30 -14.60 16.44
C GLN A 88 8.10 -13.65 17.34
N ASP A 89 8.70 -12.61 16.76
CA ASP A 89 9.45 -11.62 17.52
C ASP A 89 8.54 -10.73 18.40
N VAL A 90 7.35 -10.37 17.89
CA VAL A 90 6.31 -9.70 18.69
C VAL A 90 5.85 -10.59 19.84
N LEU A 91 5.59 -11.87 19.58
CA LEU A 91 5.14 -12.82 20.59
C LEU A 91 6.19 -13.02 21.69
N ARG A 92 7.46 -13.22 21.31
CA ARG A 92 8.58 -13.35 22.25
C ARG A 92 8.72 -12.12 23.13
N THR A 93 8.61 -10.94 22.54
CA THR A 93 8.64 -9.66 23.26
C THR A 93 7.47 -9.54 24.25
N LEU A 94 6.27 -9.90 23.82
CA LEU A 94 5.08 -9.87 24.68
C LEU A 94 5.22 -10.81 25.89
N ILE A 95 5.68 -12.04 25.67
CA ILE A 95 5.92 -13.02 26.74
C ILE A 95 6.99 -12.51 27.71
N SER A 96 8.10 -11.98 27.19
CA SER A 96 9.18 -11.41 28.02
C SER A 96 8.67 -10.26 28.88
N ASN A 97 7.90 -9.35 28.30
CA ASN A 97 7.30 -8.22 29.01
C ASN A 97 6.31 -8.69 30.08
N LYS A 98 5.49 -9.71 29.79
CA LYS A 98 4.54 -10.29 30.74
C LYS A 98 5.26 -10.86 31.97
N VAL A 99 6.25 -11.72 31.77
CA VAL A 99 6.99 -12.37 32.87
C VAL A 99 7.67 -11.34 33.77
N LEU A 100 8.27 -10.31 33.17
CA LEU A 100 8.87 -9.21 33.93
C LEU A 100 7.82 -8.45 34.72
N LEU A 101 6.71 -8.06 34.08
CA LEU A 101 5.64 -7.33 34.77
C LEU A 101 5.09 -8.14 35.95
N GLU A 102 4.78 -9.42 35.76
CA GLU A 102 4.27 -10.30 36.83
C GLU A 102 5.25 -10.42 38.00
N THR A 103 6.55 -10.52 37.70
CA THR A 103 7.61 -10.56 38.73
C THR A 103 7.67 -9.26 39.53
N GLU A 104 7.61 -8.12 38.85
CA GLU A 104 7.72 -6.80 39.46
C GLU A 104 6.47 -6.45 40.29
N LEU A 105 5.28 -6.89 39.88
CA LEU A 105 4.04 -6.75 40.64
C LEU A 105 4.10 -7.46 42.01
N ILE A 106 4.80 -8.59 42.08
CA ILE A 106 4.95 -9.37 43.32
C ILE A 106 5.95 -8.70 44.26
N LEU A 107 7.04 -8.14 43.73
CA LEU A 107 8.14 -7.60 44.51
C LEU A 107 7.84 -6.24 45.18
N LYS A 108 6.73 -5.57 44.80
CA LYS A 108 6.31 -4.23 45.33
C LYS A 108 7.47 -3.22 45.41
N ASP A 109 8.40 -3.30 44.47
CA ASP A 109 9.64 -2.54 44.60
C ASP A 109 9.45 -1.06 44.20
N ARG A 110 10.37 -0.25 44.73
CA ARG A 110 10.43 1.22 44.88
C ARG A 110 9.61 2.12 43.92
N PRO A 111 9.21 3.32 44.41
CA PRO A 111 8.57 4.33 43.58
C PRO A 111 9.48 4.76 42.42
N PHE A 112 9.14 4.33 41.20
CA PHE A 112 9.71 4.85 39.97
C PHE A 112 9.12 6.22 39.68
N ARG A 113 9.97 7.21 39.37
CA ARG A 113 9.50 8.55 39.00
C ARG A 113 8.83 8.48 37.63
N THR A 114 7.50 8.47 37.63
CA THR A 114 6.74 8.45 36.38
C THR A 114 6.62 9.84 35.78
N VAL A 115 6.59 9.85 34.45
CA VAL A 115 6.26 11.03 33.67
C VAL A 115 4.83 10.87 33.16
N ASN A 116 4.01 11.93 33.32
CA ASN A 116 2.65 11.91 32.80
C ASN A 116 2.67 11.99 31.27
N CYS A 117 1.96 11.11 30.56
CA CYS A 117 1.87 11.17 29.08
C CYS A 117 1.20 12.46 28.56
N CYS A 118 0.42 13.13 29.40
CA CYS A 118 -0.20 14.43 29.10
C CYS A 118 0.76 15.61 29.30
N ASP A 119 1.89 15.40 29.97
CA ASP A 119 2.86 16.48 30.15
C ASP A 119 3.59 16.73 28.83
N ARG A 120 3.47 17.96 28.32
CA ARG A 120 4.19 18.40 27.11
C ARG A 120 5.62 18.85 27.42
N ARG A 121 6.04 18.89 28.69
CA ARG A 121 7.40 19.25 29.09
C ARG A 121 8.34 18.08 28.78
N GLY A 122 9.13 18.20 27.73
CA GLY A 122 10.11 17.18 27.33
C GLY A 122 10.67 17.43 25.94
N LYS A 123 11.85 16.88 25.65
CA LYS A 123 12.47 16.95 24.32
C LYS A 123 11.98 15.78 23.47
N LEU A 124 10.73 15.83 23.02
CA LEU A 124 10.24 14.89 22.00
C LEU A 124 10.95 15.18 20.67
N ARG A 125 11.38 14.15 19.95
CA ARG A 125 11.99 14.29 18.62
C ARG A 125 11.25 13.39 17.65
N TYR A 126 11.09 13.87 16.41
CA TYR A 126 10.48 13.06 15.37
C TYR A 126 11.32 11.81 15.13
N ASP A 127 10.65 10.66 15.11
CA ASP A 127 11.26 9.38 14.86
C ASP A 127 10.57 8.63 13.73
N ALA A 128 11.29 8.38 12.64
CA ALA A 128 10.76 7.72 11.46
C ALA A 128 10.28 6.28 11.74
N SER A 129 10.84 5.61 12.75
CA SER A 129 10.41 4.26 13.13
C SER A 129 9.00 4.26 13.73
N PHE A 130 8.63 5.35 14.42
CA PHE A 130 7.35 5.53 15.09
C PHE A 130 6.39 6.46 14.32
N ARG A 131 6.90 7.16 13.30
CA ARG A 131 6.17 8.19 12.53
C ARG A 131 5.53 9.24 13.43
N SER A 132 6.21 9.59 14.53
CA SER A 132 5.69 10.49 15.56
C SER A 132 6.84 11.13 16.36
N ASN A 133 6.51 12.19 17.09
CA ASN A 133 7.42 12.82 18.05
C ASN A 133 7.44 11.98 19.34
N VAL A 134 8.60 11.40 19.64
CA VAL A 134 8.79 10.51 20.78
C VAL A 134 10.04 10.86 21.58
N ASP A 135 10.07 10.43 22.84
CA ASP A 135 11.27 10.36 23.67
C ASP A 135 11.59 8.90 23.95
N ARG A 136 12.65 8.38 23.32
CA ARG A 136 13.13 7.00 23.53
C ARG A 136 13.86 6.79 24.87
N ASN A 137 14.11 7.86 25.63
CA ASN A 137 14.79 7.73 26.91
C ASN A 137 13.84 7.51 28.07
N SER A 138 12.54 7.72 27.89
CA SER A 138 11.56 7.60 28.96
C SER A 138 10.26 6.96 28.48
N SER A 139 9.59 6.28 29.40
CA SER A 139 8.20 5.88 29.27
C SER A 139 7.30 6.98 29.85
N CYS A 140 6.02 6.89 29.59
CA CYS A 140 5.03 7.75 30.25
C CYS A 140 3.84 6.94 30.77
N VAL A 141 3.08 7.56 31.68
CA VAL A 141 1.91 6.98 32.32
C VAL A 141 0.72 7.91 32.20
N LEU A 142 -0.45 7.37 31.86
CA LEU A 142 -1.76 7.99 32.08
C LEU A 142 -2.38 7.30 33.30
N PRO A 143 -2.32 7.92 34.49
CA PRO A 143 -2.93 7.33 35.67
C PRO A 143 -4.43 7.64 35.71
N PRO A 144 -5.28 6.75 36.23
CA PRO A 144 -6.28 7.10 37.22
C PRO A 144 -5.57 7.06 38.57
N ARG A 145 -5.56 8.19 39.28
CA ARG A 145 -5.29 8.30 40.73
C ARG A 145 -4.68 7.02 41.39
N GLY A 146 -3.35 6.80 41.33
CA GLY A 146 -2.77 5.59 41.93
C GLY A 146 -1.32 5.27 41.56
N ASN A 147 -0.77 4.26 42.25
CA ASN A 147 0.61 3.79 42.13
C ASN A 147 0.92 3.30 40.71
N SER A 148 2.10 3.69 40.23
CA SER A 148 2.63 3.21 38.96
C SER A 148 3.10 1.77 39.06
N TYR A 149 2.64 0.91 38.15
CA TYR A 149 3.19 -0.44 37.96
C TYR A 149 4.48 -0.46 37.12
N LEU A 150 4.91 0.72 36.63
CA LEU A 150 6.15 0.87 35.90
C LEU A 150 7.34 0.81 36.86
N THR A 151 8.30 -0.06 36.55
CA THR A 151 9.59 -0.14 37.22
C THR A 151 10.72 0.18 36.24
N SER A 152 11.92 0.49 36.77
CA SER A 152 13.09 0.74 35.93
C SER A 152 13.42 -0.45 35.04
N ARG A 153 13.27 -1.67 35.56
CA ARG A 153 13.55 -2.90 34.83
C ARG A 153 12.61 -3.12 33.64
N LEU A 154 11.33 -2.80 33.81
CA LEU A 154 10.36 -2.88 32.71
C LEU A 154 10.68 -1.85 31.62
N GLU A 155 11.04 -0.62 32.00
CA GLU A 155 11.48 0.40 31.04
C GLU A 155 12.77 0.01 30.31
N GLU A 156 13.76 -0.54 31.01
CA GLU A 156 14.99 -1.05 30.40
C GLU A 156 14.70 -2.18 29.40
N ASN A 157 13.74 -3.07 29.73
CA ASN A 157 13.32 -4.11 28.80
C ASN A 157 12.65 -3.51 27.56
N TYR A 158 11.77 -2.52 27.73
CA TYR A 158 11.14 -1.83 26.60
C TYR A 158 12.17 -1.15 25.68
N LYS A 159 13.17 -0.47 26.28
CA LYS A 159 14.30 0.11 25.56
C LYS A 159 15.05 -0.95 24.77
N ARG A 160 15.38 -2.08 25.40
CA ARG A 160 16.06 -3.20 24.75
C ARG A 160 15.26 -3.74 23.57
N ASN A 161 13.96 -4.00 23.74
CA ASN A 161 13.12 -4.57 22.69
C ASN A 161 13.08 -3.72 21.42
N VAL A 162 12.98 -2.39 21.55
CA VAL A 162 12.99 -1.48 20.38
C VAL A 162 14.38 -1.36 19.74
N LEU A 163 15.46 -1.58 20.50
CA LEU A 163 16.83 -1.60 19.97
C LEU A 163 17.14 -2.91 19.23
N THR A 164 16.67 -4.04 19.77
CA THR A 164 16.97 -5.37 19.23
C THR A 164 16.03 -5.81 18.13
N SER A 165 14.82 -5.24 18.06
CA SER A 165 13.80 -5.62 17.08
C SER A 165 13.29 -4.43 16.28
N LYS A 166 13.27 -4.57 14.95
CA LYS A 166 12.59 -3.64 14.04
C LYS A 166 11.08 -3.85 14.00
N ALA A 167 10.60 -5.02 14.44
CA ALA A 167 9.18 -5.37 14.51
C ALA A 167 8.47 -4.61 15.64
N ILE A 168 9.17 -4.41 16.76
CA ILE A 168 8.63 -3.76 17.94
C ILE A 168 8.59 -2.24 17.74
N LYS A 169 7.40 -1.69 17.99
CA LYS A 169 7.13 -0.25 17.98
C LYS A 169 6.67 0.17 19.37
N TRP A 170 5.40 0.51 19.50
CA TRP A 170 4.79 0.87 20.77
C TRP A 170 4.71 -0.35 21.67
N GLN A 171 5.10 -0.17 22.92
CA GLN A 171 4.90 -1.14 23.99
C GLN A 171 4.07 -0.46 25.06
N TYR A 172 3.00 -1.12 25.49
CA TYR A 172 2.10 -0.55 26.47
C TYR A 172 1.51 -1.61 27.38
N PHE A 173 1.10 -1.16 28.56
CA PHE A 173 0.41 -1.97 29.56
C PHE A 173 -0.79 -1.19 30.10
N GLY A 174 -1.96 -1.81 30.01
CA GLY A 174 -3.20 -1.34 30.63
C GLY A 174 -3.49 -2.17 31.86
N SER A 175 -3.59 -1.53 33.01
CA SER A 175 -3.93 -2.19 34.27
C SER A 175 -5.45 -2.22 34.51
N ASN A 176 -5.88 -3.14 35.36
CA ASN A 176 -7.27 -3.27 35.78
C ASN A 176 -7.82 -2.04 36.55
N ASN A 177 -6.94 -1.24 37.15
CA ASN A 177 -7.31 0.00 37.82
C ASN A 177 -7.50 1.17 36.84
N GLY A 178 -7.17 0.97 35.56
CA GLY A 178 -7.26 1.95 34.48
C GLY A 178 -5.96 2.70 34.19
N SER A 179 -4.85 2.40 34.89
CA SER A 179 -3.53 2.99 34.57
C SER A 179 -3.05 2.47 33.23
N TYR A 180 -2.61 3.38 32.37
CA TYR A 180 -1.98 3.07 31.11
C TYR A 180 -0.52 3.50 31.13
N HIS A 181 0.35 2.61 30.69
CA HIS A 181 1.79 2.82 30.58
C HIS A 181 2.18 2.65 29.11
N GLN A 182 3.07 3.51 28.61
CA GLN A 182 3.52 3.46 27.22
C GLN A 182 5.01 3.78 27.11
N TYR A 183 5.68 3.03 26.23
CA TYR A 183 7.01 3.33 25.72
C TYR A 183 7.03 3.27 24.18
N PRO A 184 7.79 4.16 23.50
CA PRO A 184 8.42 5.35 24.06
C PRO A 184 7.39 6.38 24.52
N ARG A 185 7.81 7.35 25.33
CA ARG A 185 6.96 8.50 25.64
C ARG A 185 6.63 9.25 24.34
N SER A 186 5.37 9.65 24.18
CA SER A 186 4.92 10.45 23.05
C SER A 186 4.03 11.59 23.51
N GLU A 187 3.74 12.52 22.61
CA GLU A 187 2.72 13.53 22.87
C GLU A 187 1.34 12.86 22.87
N HIS A 188 0.70 12.78 24.05
CA HIS A 188 -0.69 12.38 24.14
C HIS A 188 -1.58 13.63 24.16
N ARG A 189 -2.61 13.67 23.31
CA ARG A 189 -3.66 14.68 23.41
C ARG A 189 -4.57 14.29 24.56
N CYS A 190 -4.30 14.84 25.73
CA CYS A 190 -5.20 14.70 26.88
C CYS A 190 -6.14 15.90 26.90
N ALA A 191 -7.11 15.93 25.99
CA ALA A 191 -8.22 16.87 26.11
C ALA A 191 -9.09 16.45 27.31
N LYS A 192 -9.71 17.42 28.00
CA LYS A 192 -10.57 17.12 29.17
C LYS A 192 -11.77 16.22 28.84
N GLU A 193 -12.11 16.11 27.56
CA GLU A 193 -13.25 15.35 27.02
C GLU A 193 -12.82 13.99 26.41
N GLU A 194 -11.52 13.75 26.22
CA GLU A 194 -10.98 12.50 25.70
C GLU A 194 -10.46 11.63 26.85
N ILE A 195 -11.36 10.88 27.50
CA ILE A 195 -10.99 9.93 28.55
C ILE A 195 -10.49 8.65 27.86
N PHE A 196 -9.17 8.52 27.73
CA PHE A 196 -8.56 7.24 27.36
C PHE A 196 -8.60 6.30 28.56
N ASP A 197 -9.39 5.22 28.46
CA ASP A 197 -9.42 4.13 29.43
C ASP A 197 -8.89 2.85 28.77
N PRO A 198 -7.75 2.30 29.24
CA PRO A 198 -7.19 1.08 28.65
C PRO A 198 -8.07 -0.15 28.84
N ARG A 199 -9.08 -0.13 29.72
CA ARG A 199 -9.98 -1.26 29.99
C ARG A 199 -11.11 -1.38 28.97
N LEU A 200 -11.34 -0.34 28.18
CA LEU A 200 -12.39 -0.28 27.14
C LEU A 200 -11.84 -0.56 25.73
N ARG A 201 -10.63 -1.11 25.63
CA ARG A 201 -9.89 -1.32 24.38
C ARG A 201 -9.65 -2.79 24.11
#